data_AF-A0A9E5Y9S3-F1
#
_entry.id   AF-A0A9E5Y9S3-F1
#
_cell.length_a   1.000
_cell.length_b   1.000
_cell.length_c   1.000
_cell.angle_alpha   90.00
_cell.angle_beta   90.00
_cell.angle_gamma   90.00
#
_symmetry.space_group_name_H-M   'P 1'
#
loop_
_entity.id
_entity.type
_entity.pdbx_description
1 polymer ?
#
loop_
_entity_poly.entity_id
_entity_poly.type
_entity_poly.pdbx_seq_one_letter_code
_entity_poly.pdbx_strand_id
1 'polypeptide(L)'
;MYIKRNGFGIFWKIIGVGALALGAVAFYVLSTTPLPPSPDISIPKAVEFTIYLLSISWLISSTLVKIGLIFNKQWTKLSILSCVCFIFMLINMGLIQTSLVKQIAPPQEELSPYPYSLISGWLVSWFWIDIMVIMSAWLKKKLISQQTKINFDT
;
A
#
# COMPACT_ATOMS: atom_id res chain seq x y z
N MET A 1 34.69 4.86 1.19
CA MET A 1 33.66 5.82 1.60
C MET A 1 32.69 5.10 2.54
N TYR A 2 32.86 5.24 3.86
CA TYR A 2 32.03 4.56 4.86
C TYR A 2 30.67 5.25 4.95
N ILE A 3 29.69 4.77 4.17
CA ILE A 3 28.30 5.17 4.34
C ILE A 3 27.87 4.70 5.73
N LYS A 4 27.62 5.68 6.60
CA LYS A 4 27.21 5.53 8.01
C LYS A 4 25.98 4.61 8.10
N ARG A 5 26.22 3.31 8.35
CA ARG A 5 25.23 2.23 8.45
C ARG A 5 24.06 2.57 9.41
N ASN A 6 24.32 3.44 10.39
CA ASN A 6 23.35 3.88 11.39
C ASN A 6 22.29 4.84 10.83
N GLY A 7 22.60 5.66 9.83
CA GLY A 7 21.65 6.62 9.24
C GLY A 7 20.53 5.93 8.47
N PHE A 8 20.86 4.83 7.78
CA PHE A 8 19.90 4.09 6.98
C PHE A 8 18.82 3.43 7.85
N GLY A 9 19.18 2.87 9.00
CA GLY A 9 18.20 2.27 9.93
C GLY A 9 17.25 3.30 10.55
N ILE A 10 17.78 4.45 10.98
CA ILE A 10 16.96 5.52 11.58
C ILE A 10 15.94 6.06 10.56
N PHE A 11 16.35 6.23 9.30
CA PHE A 11 15.46 6.65 8.22
C PHE A 11 14.25 5.71 8.04
N TRP A 12 14.49 4.40 7.95
CA TRP A 12 13.41 3.40 7.79
C TRP A 12 12.48 3.34 9.01
N LYS A 13 13.03 3.50 10.22
CA LYS A 13 12.23 3.59 11.44
C LYS A 13 11.28 4.78 11.42
N ILE A 14 11.79 5.97 11.05
CA ILE A 14 10.98 7.19 10.98
C ILE A 14 9.85 7.02 9.95
N ILE A 15 10.16 6.46 8.77
CA ILE A 15 9.15 6.15 7.76
C ILE A 15 8.10 5.18 8.29
N GLY A 16 8.51 4.11 8.97
CA GLY A 16 7.61 3.12 9.54
C GLY A 16 6.66 3.74 10.59
N VAL A 17 7.20 4.51 11.54
CA VAL A 17 6.39 5.19 12.58
C VAL A 17 5.46 6.23 11.95
N GLY A 18 5.97 7.08 11.06
CA GLY A 18 5.18 8.11 10.39
C GLY A 18 4.04 7.52 9.55
N ALA A 19 4.31 6.41 8.84
CA ALA A 19 3.29 5.72 8.05
C ALA A 19 2.18 5.09 8.91
N LEU A 20 2.52 4.51 10.07
CA LEU A 20 1.53 3.98 11.01
C LEU A 20 0.70 5.08 11.66
N ALA A 21 1.33 6.20 12.06
CA ALA A 21 0.61 7.36 12.60
C ALA A 21 -0.38 7.94 11.59
N LEU A 22 0.05 8.12 10.32
CA LEU A 22 -0.83 8.56 9.24
C LEU A 22 -1.97 7.55 9.00
N GLY A 23 -1.68 6.25 9.07
CA GLY A 23 -2.69 5.20 8.99
C GLY A 23 -3.73 5.30 10.11
N ALA A 24 -3.31 5.51 11.35
CA ALA A 24 -4.22 5.68 12.49
C ALA A 24 -5.14 6.90 12.30
N VAL A 25 -4.60 8.02 11.80
CA VAL A 25 -5.40 9.21 11.47
C VAL A 25 -6.41 8.91 10.36
N ALA A 26 -5.98 8.25 9.28
CA ALA A 26 -6.88 7.88 8.19
C ALA A 26 -8.00 6.93 8.66
N PHE A 27 -7.68 5.94 9.51
CA PHE A 27 -8.67 5.05 10.11
C PHE A 27 -9.66 5.79 11.00
N TYR A 28 -9.19 6.71 11.83
CA TYR A 28 -10.05 7.51 12.69
C TYR A 28 -11.03 8.36 11.88
N VAL A 29 -10.54 9.00 10.80
CA VAL A 29 -11.39 9.78 9.90
C VAL A 29 -12.41 8.87 9.21
N LEU A 30 -11.99 7.69 8.73
CA LEU A 30 -12.89 6.69 8.14
C LEU A 30 -13.99 6.21 9.11
N SER A 31 -13.66 6.04 10.40
CA SER A 31 -14.63 5.56 11.39
C SER A 31 -15.59 6.64 11.90
N THR A 32 -15.25 7.92 11.69
CA THR A 32 -16.03 9.07 12.17
C THR A 32 -16.79 9.80 11.06
N THR A 33 -16.40 9.61 9.80
CA THR A 33 -17.10 10.21 8.66
C THR A 33 -18.28 9.34 8.26
N PRO A 34 -19.51 9.89 8.17
CA PRO A 34 -20.65 9.13 7.67
C PRO A 34 -20.39 8.69 6.23
N LEU A 35 -20.61 7.40 5.97
CA LEU A 35 -20.52 6.85 4.62
C LEU A 35 -21.61 7.49 3.75
N PRO A 36 -21.27 7.95 2.53
CA PRO A 36 -22.30 8.35 1.59
C PRO A 36 -23.22 7.16 1.33
N PRO A 37 -24.51 7.40 1.05
CA PRO A 37 -25.44 6.32 0.72
C PRO A 37 -24.85 5.50 -0.44
N SER A 38 -24.65 4.21 -0.21
CA SER A 38 -24.22 3.30 -1.27
C SER A 38 -25.26 3.37 -2.38
N PRO A 39 -24.87 3.61 -3.63
CA PRO A 39 -25.82 3.52 -4.73
C PRO A 39 -26.40 2.09 -4.76
N ASP A 40 -27.70 1.95 -4.99
CA ASP A 40 -28.44 0.68 -5.07
C ASP A 40 -28.01 -0.12 -6.31
N ILE A 41 -26.75 -0.51 -6.35
CA ILE A 41 -26.18 -1.30 -7.44
C ILE A 41 -25.73 -2.62 -6.86
N SER A 42 -26.40 -3.69 -7.31
CA SER A 42 -26.10 -5.05 -6.92
C SER A 42 -24.75 -5.48 -7.52
N ILE A 43 -23.66 -5.24 -6.79
CA ILE A 43 -22.35 -5.80 -7.12
C ILE A 43 -22.43 -7.33 -6.92
N PRO A 44 -21.86 -8.16 -7.81
CA PRO A 44 -21.82 -9.60 -7.60
C PRO A 44 -21.10 -9.92 -6.28
N LYS A 45 -21.76 -10.67 -5.38
CA LYS A 45 -21.24 -11.04 -4.05
C LYS A 45 -19.84 -11.66 -4.10
N ALA A 46 -19.52 -12.40 -5.17
CA ALA A 46 -18.20 -12.99 -5.36
C ALA A 46 -17.09 -11.94 -5.53
N VAL A 47 -17.38 -10.85 -6.24
CA VAL A 47 -16.43 -9.75 -6.47
C VAL A 47 -16.28 -8.91 -5.20
N GLU A 48 -17.37 -8.62 -4.52
CA GLU A 48 -17.36 -7.94 -3.22
C GLU A 48 -16.51 -8.72 -2.19
N PHE A 49 -16.74 -10.03 -2.06
CA PHE A 49 -15.93 -10.89 -1.20
C PHE A 49 -14.44 -10.88 -1.57
N THR A 50 -14.12 -10.91 -2.88
CA THR A 50 -12.74 -10.85 -3.38
C THR A 50 -12.07 -9.53 -2.99
N ILE A 51 -12.77 -8.41 -3.13
CA ILE A 51 -12.27 -7.09 -2.72
C ILE A 51 -12.05 -7.03 -1.21
N TYR A 52 -12.99 -7.52 -0.40
CA TYR A 52 -12.83 -7.56 1.05
C TYR A 52 -11.61 -8.41 1.46
N LEU A 53 -11.47 -9.60 0.89
CA LEU A 53 -10.34 -10.48 1.20
C LEU A 53 -9.01 -9.84 0.80
N LEU A 54 -8.94 -9.25 -0.39
CA LEU A 54 -7.74 -8.56 -0.89
C LEU A 54 -7.40 -7.33 -0.04
N SER A 55 -8.39 -6.54 0.35
CA SER A 55 -8.20 -5.33 1.16
C SER A 55 -7.71 -5.66 2.58
N ILE A 56 -8.31 -6.65 3.25
CA ILE A 56 -7.85 -7.12 4.56
C ILE A 56 -6.45 -7.70 4.47
N SER A 57 -6.19 -8.54 3.47
CA SER A 57 -4.87 -9.14 3.26
C SER A 57 -3.81 -8.09 2.96
N TRP A 58 -4.13 -7.10 2.12
CA TRP A 58 -3.27 -5.94 1.85
C TRP A 58 -2.98 -5.16 3.12
N LEU A 59 -4.02 -4.83 3.91
CA LEU A 59 -3.89 -4.03 5.12
C LEU A 59 -3.00 -4.71 6.17
N ILE A 60 -3.24 -6.00 6.43
CA ILE A 60 -2.46 -6.78 7.39
C ILE A 60 -1.00 -6.88 6.91
N SER A 61 -0.79 -7.30 5.67
CA SER A 61 0.56 -7.47 5.11
C SER A 61 1.34 -6.15 5.06
N SER A 62 0.69 -5.05 4.64
CA SER A 62 1.26 -3.71 4.61
C SER A 62 1.64 -3.24 6.02
N THR A 63 0.73 -3.36 6.98
CA THR A 63 0.97 -2.97 8.38
C THR A 63 2.17 -3.71 8.95
N LEU A 64 2.25 -5.03 8.71
CA LEU A 64 3.38 -5.86 9.11
C LEU A 64 4.71 -5.39 8.48
N VAL A 65 4.73 -4.95 7.23
CA VAL A 65 5.93 -4.36 6.61
C VAL A 65 6.36 -3.10 7.37
N LYS A 66 5.43 -2.19 7.71
CA LYS A 66 5.74 -0.94 8.43
C LYS A 66 6.24 -1.24 9.85
N ILE A 67 5.65 -2.21 10.54
CA ILE A 67 6.16 -2.71 11.83
C ILE A 67 7.57 -3.29 11.65
N GLY A 68 7.81 -4.08 10.59
CA GLY A 68 9.13 -4.58 10.22
C GLY A 68 10.16 -3.45 10.08
N LEU A 69 9.79 -2.35 9.41
CA LEU A 69 10.65 -1.16 9.27
C LEU A 69 11.03 -0.54 10.62
N ILE A 70 10.10 -0.48 11.57
CA ILE A 70 10.36 0.00 12.95
C ILE A 70 11.38 -0.89 13.66
N PHE A 71 11.34 -2.20 13.41
CA PHE A 71 12.34 -3.14 13.93
C PHE A 71 13.61 -3.25 13.06
N ASN A 72 13.82 -2.36 12.09
CA ASN A 72 14.92 -2.42 11.11
C ASN A 72 14.96 -3.72 10.29
N LYS A 73 13.85 -4.45 10.20
CA LYS A 73 13.72 -5.67 9.39
C LYS A 73 13.04 -5.36 8.06
N GLN A 74 13.68 -5.75 6.96
CA GLN A 74 13.12 -5.61 5.62
C GLN A 74 12.42 -6.91 5.22
N TRP A 75 11.10 -6.95 5.33
CA TRP A 75 10.30 -8.13 4.99
C TRP A 75 9.86 -8.09 3.52
N THR A 76 10.82 -8.25 2.61
CA THR A 76 10.60 -8.13 1.16
C THR A 76 9.48 -9.04 0.63
N LYS A 77 9.36 -10.27 1.16
CA LYS A 77 8.28 -11.20 0.76
C LYS A 77 6.88 -10.66 1.11
N LEU A 78 6.74 -10.07 2.30
CA LEU A 78 5.49 -9.45 2.75
C LEU A 78 5.20 -8.17 1.95
N SER A 79 6.22 -7.38 1.61
CA SER A 79 6.07 -6.21 0.74
C SER A 79 5.57 -6.60 -0.66
N ILE A 80 6.10 -7.68 -1.24
CA ILE A 80 5.63 -8.19 -2.55
C ILE A 80 4.17 -8.64 -2.45
N LEU A 81 3.83 -9.44 -1.42
CA LEU A 81 2.46 -9.89 -1.21
C LEU A 81 1.49 -8.70 -1.08
N SER A 82 1.85 -7.70 -0.28
CA SER A 82 1.05 -6.49 -0.12
C SER A 82 0.86 -5.76 -1.45
N CYS A 83 1.93 -5.52 -2.21
CA CYS A 83 1.84 -4.87 -3.53
C CYS A 83 0.93 -5.64 -4.50
N VAL A 84 1.04 -6.98 -4.52
CA VAL A 84 0.19 -7.82 -5.37
C VAL A 84 -1.28 -7.71 -4.94
N CYS A 85 -1.58 -7.82 -3.64
CA CYS A 85 -2.95 -7.65 -3.13
C CYS A 85 -3.52 -6.28 -3.49
N PHE A 86 -2.72 -5.21 -3.40
CA PHE A 86 -3.13 -3.85 -3.77
C PHE A 86 -3.48 -3.73 -5.26
N ILE A 87 -2.61 -4.26 -6.14
CA ILE A 87 -2.83 -4.21 -7.59
C ILE A 87 -4.09 -5.00 -7.96
N PHE A 88 -4.27 -6.21 -7.42
CA PHE A 88 -5.48 -6.99 -7.68
C PHE A 88 -6.74 -6.27 -7.17
N MET A 89 -6.67 -5.60 -6.02
CA MET A 89 -7.77 -4.79 -5.51
C MET A 89 -8.12 -3.64 -6.48
N LEU A 90 -7.13 -2.92 -7.00
CA LEU A 90 -7.34 -1.85 -7.99
C LEU A 90 -7.95 -2.38 -9.30
N ILE A 91 -7.50 -3.53 -9.79
CA ILE A 91 -8.06 -4.16 -10.98
C ILE A 91 -9.53 -4.51 -10.76
N ASN A 92 -9.86 -5.15 -9.63
CA ASN A 92 -11.25 -5.53 -9.33
C ASN A 92 -12.15 -4.28 -9.17
N MET A 93 -11.68 -3.25 -8.46
CA MET A 93 -12.39 -1.97 -8.33
C MET A 93 -12.61 -1.28 -9.70
N GLY A 94 -11.58 -1.24 -10.55
CA GLY A 94 -11.67 -0.65 -11.89
C GLY A 94 -12.59 -1.43 -12.83
N LEU A 95 -12.60 -2.76 -12.75
CA LEU A 95 -13.54 -3.61 -13.49
C LEU A 95 -15.00 -3.37 -13.06
N ILE A 96 -15.24 -3.15 -11.77
CA ILE A 96 -16.57 -2.74 -11.27
C ILE A 96 -16.94 -1.35 -11.79
N GLN A 97 -16.03 -0.37 -11.69
CA GLN A 97 -16.30 0.98 -12.20
C GLN A 97 -16.64 0.97 -13.69
N THR A 98 -15.90 0.22 -14.51
CA THR A 98 -16.15 0.12 -15.96
C THR A 98 -17.42 -0.64 -16.31
N SER A 99 -17.85 -1.62 -15.49
CA SER A 99 -19.13 -2.30 -15.68
C SER A 99 -20.32 -1.43 -15.26
N LEU A 100 -20.16 -0.63 -14.21
CA LEU A 100 -21.17 0.29 -13.67
C LEU A 100 -21.36 1.56 -14.50
N VAL A 101 -20.29 2.12 -15.08
CA VAL A 101 -20.37 3.28 -15.99
C VAL A 101 -21.23 2.99 -17.22
N LYS A 102 -21.39 1.71 -17.60
CA LYS A 102 -22.30 1.31 -18.69
C LYS A 102 -23.78 1.30 -18.29
N GLN A 103 -24.10 1.39 -16.99
CA GLN A 103 -25.47 1.26 -16.47
C GLN A 103 -26.05 2.56 -15.88
N ILE A 104 -25.23 3.60 -15.62
CA ILE A 104 -25.65 4.76 -14.83
C ILE A 104 -25.40 6.05 -15.62
N ALA A 105 -26.41 6.93 -15.68
CA ALA A 105 -26.28 8.30 -16.18
C ALA A 105 -25.17 9.05 -15.40
N PRO A 106 -24.46 10.03 -15.99
CA PRO A 106 -23.33 10.69 -15.32
C PRO A 106 -23.75 11.18 -13.93
N PRO A 107 -22.99 10.84 -12.88
CA PRO A 107 -23.35 11.20 -11.52
C PRO A 107 -23.42 12.73 -11.44
N GLN A 108 -24.54 13.25 -10.91
CA GLN A 108 -24.58 14.64 -10.47
C GLN A 108 -23.46 14.80 -9.43
N GLU A 109 -22.55 15.75 -9.66
CA GLU A 109 -21.47 16.11 -8.75
C GLU A 109 -22.04 16.68 -7.45
N GLU A 110 -22.64 15.84 -6.61
CA GLU A 110 -22.77 16.19 -5.20
C GLU A 110 -21.38 16.09 -4.57
N LEU A 111 -20.90 17.21 -4.06
CA LEU A 111 -19.69 17.29 -3.23
C LEU A 111 -19.88 16.36 -2.03
N SER A 112 -19.49 15.10 -2.18
CA SER A 112 -19.54 14.14 -1.10
C SER A 112 -18.61 14.62 0.01
N PRO A 113 -19.08 14.76 1.26
CA PRO A 113 -18.25 15.16 2.40
C PRO A 113 -17.20 14.11 2.75
N TYR A 114 -17.19 12.98 2.04
CA TYR A 114 -16.28 11.87 2.28
C TYR A 114 -14.86 12.21 1.81
N PRO A 115 -13.83 12.01 2.65
CA PRO A 115 -12.46 12.47 2.40
C PRO A 115 -11.69 11.53 1.47
N TYR A 116 -12.20 11.33 0.24
CA TYR A 116 -11.62 10.43 -0.77
C TYR A 116 -10.15 10.73 -1.05
N SER A 117 -9.76 12.01 -1.12
CA SER A 117 -8.38 12.41 -1.37
C SER A 117 -7.42 12.01 -0.24
N LEU A 118 -7.88 12.01 1.01
CA LEU A 118 -7.07 11.62 2.16
C LEU A 118 -6.85 10.10 2.15
N ILE A 119 -7.93 9.35 1.89
CA ILE A 119 -7.90 7.89 1.85
C ILE A 119 -7.06 7.42 0.67
N SER A 120 -7.25 7.99 -0.52
CA SER A 120 -6.45 7.64 -1.71
C SER A 120 -4.97 7.98 -1.51
N GLY A 121 -4.66 9.16 -0.96
CA GLY A 121 -3.30 9.55 -0.60
C GLY A 121 -2.66 8.58 0.40
N TRP A 122 -3.42 8.16 1.42
CA TRP A 122 -2.97 7.16 2.38
C TRP A 122 -2.67 5.81 1.72
N LEU A 123 -3.59 5.25 0.94
CA LEU A 123 -3.42 3.99 0.21
C LEU A 123 -2.17 4.02 -0.70
N VAL A 124 -2.04 5.09 -1.50
CA VAL A 124 -0.93 5.26 -2.45
C VAL A 124 0.40 5.41 -1.71
N SER A 125 0.43 6.17 -0.62
CA SER A 125 1.65 6.34 0.20
C SER A 125 2.13 5.00 0.77
N TRP A 126 1.21 4.17 1.25
CA TRP A 126 1.51 2.87 1.82
C TRP A 126 2.04 1.89 0.78
N PHE A 127 1.46 1.89 -0.42
CA PHE A 127 1.94 1.13 -1.56
C PHE A 127 3.36 1.55 -1.98
N TRP A 128 3.62 2.85 -2.08
CA TRP A 128 4.95 3.36 -2.45
C TRP A 128 6.03 2.96 -1.45
N ILE A 129 5.73 2.98 -0.16
CA ILE A 129 6.66 2.51 0.87
C ILE A 129 7.04 1.04 0.62
N ASP A 130 6.07 0.18 0.29
CA ASP A 130 6.35 -1.24 0.03
C ASP A 130 7.20 -1.44 -1.23
N ILE A 131 6.94 -0.68 -2.30
CA ILE A 131 7.79 -0.65 -3.50
C ILE A 131 9.22 -0.20 -3.16
N MET A 132 9.38 0.86 -2.35
CA MET A 132 10.71 1.31 -1.92
C MET A 132 11.44 0.24 -1.09
N VAL A 133 10.73 -0.51 -0.24
CA VAL A 133 11.32 -1.64 0.48
C VAL A 133 11.82 -2.71 -0.49
N ILE A 134 11.03 -3.07 -1.49
CA ILE A 134 11.41 -4.04 -2.52
C ILE A 134 12.64 -3.56 -3.31
N MET A 135 12.62 -2.31 -3.79
CA MET A 135 13.74 -1.72 -4.53
C MET A 135 15.01 -1.67 -3.68
N SER A 136 14.91 -1.28 -2.40
CA SER A 136 16.07 -1.22 -1.51
C SER A 136 16.69 -2.59 -1.27
N ALA A 137 15.88 -3.64 -1.16
CA ALA A 137 16.35 -5.00 -1.02
C ALA A 137 17.03 -5.50 -2.31
N TRP A 138 16.48 -5.15 -3.48
CA TRP A 138 17.05 -5.48 -4.78
C TRP A 138 18.39 -4.78 -5.01
N LEU A 139 18.48 -3.47 -4.71
CA LEU A 139 19.71 -2.69 -4.79
C LEU A 139 20.81 -3.26 -3.89
N LYS A 140 20.48 -3.62 -2.65
CA LYS A 140 21.43 -4.30 -1.74
C LYS A 140 21.95 -5.60 -2.32
N LYS A 141 21.07 -6.44 -2.89
CA LYS A 141 21.46 -7.72 -3.51
C LYS A 141 22.38 -7.49 -4.72
N LYS A 142 22.08 -6.50 -5.56
CA LYS A 142 22.88 -6.15 -6.74
C LYS A 142 24.27 -5.64 -6.36
N LEU A 143 24.35 -4.76 -5.35
CA LEU A 143 25.62 -4.23 -4.84
C LEU A 143 26.51 -5.32 -4.27
N ILE A 144 25.96 -6.23 -3.45
CA ILE A 144 26.72 -7.38 -2.91
C ILE A 144 27.23 -8.26 -4.05
N SER A 145 26.38 -8.58 -5.03
CA SER A 145 26.77 -9.41 -6.18
C SER A 145 27.90 -8.81 -7.01
N GLN A 146 27.95 -7.49 -7.19
CA GLN A 146 29.05 -6.83 -7.89
C GLN A 146 30.34 -6.84 -7.08
N GLN A 147 30.25 -6.63 -5.77
CA GLN A 147 31.41 -6.66 -4.89
C GLN A 147 32.04 -8.05 -4.79
N THR A 148 31.22 -9.12 -4.79
CA THR A 148 31.74 -10.50 -4.86
C THR A 148 32.44 -10.78 -6.18
N LYS A 149 31.93 -10.26 -7.30
CA LYS A 149 32.54 -10.48 -8.62
C LYS A 149 33.93 -9.85 -8.73
N ILE A 150 34.10 -8.63 -8.21
CA ILE A 150 35.40 -7.91 -8.23
C ILE A 150 36.47 -8.65 -7.41
N ASN A 151 36.11 -9.24 -6.26
CA ASN A 151 37.07 -9.98 -5.41
C ASN A 151 37.50 -11.35 -5.98
N PHE A 152 36.82 -11.88 -7.01
CA PHE A 152 37.23 -13.12 -7.66
C PHE A 152 38.11 -12.89 -8.89
N ASP A 153 38.14 -11.65 -9.42
CA ASP A 153 38.91 -11.26 -10.61
C ASP A 153 40.28 -10.63 -10.26
N THR A 154 40.63 -10.55 -8.97
CA THR A 154 41.94 -10.10 -8.41
C THR A 154 42.61 -11.22 -7.63
#